data_AF-A0A1Z4I1K2-F1
#
_entry.id   AF-A0A1Z4I1K2-F1
#
_cell.length_a   1.000
_cell.length_b   1.000
_cell.length_c   1.000
_cell.angle_alpha   90.00
_cell.angle_beta   90.00
_cell.angle_gamma   90.00
#
_symmetry.space_group_name_H-M   'P 1'
#
loop_
_entity.id
_entity.type
_entity.pdbx_description
1 polymer ?
#
loop_
_entity_poly.entity_id
_entity_poly.type
_entity_poly.pdbx_seq_one_letter_code
_entity_poly.pdbx_strand_id
1 'polypeptide(L)'
;MFPLVSDYIPHPSNYVLAAETVVLEYKIFRESIAVDELSTFARTGKLSNSLRINLALARKEPWVIRQYLTTPVKVSPVLLDRALNSPVGNIILDELSQVIHTPSRRADRQALRSALVLSAVSDRQVTLIEVIENYPTQNVEVDGERLESAYRQLRRLQTGLENLLP
;
A
#
# COMPACT_ATOMS: atom_id res chain seq x y z
N MET A 1 -6.58 -0.79 56.39
CA MET A 1 -5.62 -1.79 55.87
C MET A 1 -5.99 -2.03 54.42
N PHE A 2 -5.19 -1.51 53.47
CA PHE A 2 -5.22 -1.97 52.08
C PHE A 2 -4.38 -3.25 51.98
N PRO A 3 -4.60 -4.08 50.94
CA PRO A 3 -3.53 -4.14 49.97
C PRO A 3 -3.98 -3.90 48.53
N LEU A 4 -3.01 -3.37 47.81
CA LEU A 4 -2.98 -2.96 46.43
C LEU A 4 -3.11 -4.19 45.52
N VAL A 5 -4.05 -4.17 44.59
CA VAL A 5 -3.94 -4.95 43.36
C VAL A 5 -3.43 -4.02 42.28
N SER A 6 -2.26 -4.37 41.76
CA SER A 6 -1.55 -3.67 40.70
C SER A 6 -2.42 -3.65 39.44
N ASP A 7 -3.01 -2.50 39.14
CA ASP A 7 -3.62 -2.27 37.83
C ASP A 7 -2.52 -2.41 36.77
N TYR A 8 -2.59 -3.50 36.02
CA TYR A 8 -1.89 -3.63 34.75
C TYR A 8 -2.47 -2.56 33.83
N ILE A 9 -1.78 -1.42 33.71
CA ILE A 9 -2.05 -0.45 32.66
C ILE A 9 -1.42 -1.00 31.38
N PRO A 10 -2.19 -1.51 30.41
CA PRO A 10 -1.63 -1.82 29.10
C PRO A 10 -1.04 -0.52 28.54
N HIS A 11 0.26 -0.54 28.27
CA HIS A 11 0.87 0.52 27.50
C HIS A 11 0.25 0.45 26.10
N PRO A 12 -0.26 1.56 25.53
CA PRO A 12 -0.60 1.55 24.12
C PRO A 12 0.70 1.21 23.37
N SER A 13 0.76 0.00 22.83
CA SER A 13 1.68 -0.28 21.74
C SER A 13 1.35 0.80 20.72
N ASN A 14 2.33 1.62 20.35
CA ASN A 14 2.23 2.38 19.12
C ASN A 14 2.16 1.33 18.00
N TYR A 15 0.98 0.76 17.78
CA TYR A 15 0.69 -0.01 16.60
C TYR A 15 0.82 0.99 15.48
N VAL A 16 1.94 0.94 14.76
CA VAL A 16 1.96 1.46 13.40
C VAL A 16 0.85 0.68 12.72
N LEU A 17 -0.27 1.34 12.42
CA LEU A 17 -1.39 0.72 11.73
C LEU A 17 -0.84 0.30 10.36
N ALA A 18 -0.69 -1.00 10.19
CA ALA A 18 -0.37 -1.65 8.94
C ALA A 18 -1.61 -2.39 8.46
N ALA A 19 -1.79 -2.53 7.15
CA ALA A 19 -2.93 -3.28 6.66
C ALA A 19 -2.75 -4.76 6.95
N GLU A 20 -3.82 -5.39 7.44
CA GLU A 20 -3.89 -6.84 7.66
C GLU A 20 -4.65 -7.52 6.51
N THR A 21 -5.61 -6.80 5.92
CA THR A 21 -6.47 -7.32 4.84
C THR A 21 -6.51 -6.37 3.64
N VAL A 22 -6.36 -6.94 2.45
CA VAL A 22 -6.67 -6.31 1.17
C VAL A 22 -8.07 -6.73 0.74
N VAL A 23 -8.97 -5.77 0.58
CA VAL A 23 -10.25 -6.01 -0.09
C VAL A 23 -10.04 -5.72 -1.58
N LEU A 24 -9.90 -6.79 -2.36
CA LEU A 24 -9.72 -6.70 -3.81
C LEU A 24 -11.09 -6.49 -4.48
N GLU A 25 -11.22 -5.37 -5.18
CA GLU A 25 -12.41 -5.03 -5.94
C GLU A 25 -12.17 -5.34 -7.43
N TYR A 26 -13.06 -6.12 -8.05
CA TYR A 26 -13.00 -6.44 -9.47
C TYR A 26 -14.39 -6.46 -10.08
N LYS A 27 -14.75 -5.36 -10.76
CA LYS A 27 -16.11 -5.13 -11.30
C LYS A 27 -17.19 -5.25 -10.21
N ILE A 28 -17.87 -6.37 -10.14
CA ILE A 28 -18.93 -6.67 -9.17
C ILE A 28 -18.46 -7.58 -8.04
N PHE A 29 -17.23 -8.08 -8.11
CA PHE A 29 -16.66 -8.99 -7.14
C PHE A 29 -15.85 -8.21 -6.09
N ARG A 30 -15.97 -8.62 -4.84
CA ARG A 30 -15.17 -8.16 -3.70
C ARG A 30 -14.67 -9.37 -2.95
N GLU A 31 -13.36 -9.51 -2.83
CA GLU A 31 -12.72 -10.62 -2.14
C GLU A 31 -11.74 -10.07 -1.11
N SER A 32 -11.77 -10.64 0.09
CA SER A 32 -10.81 -10.31 1.14
C SER A 32 -9.62 -11.25 1.08
N ILE A 33 -8.41 -10.69 1.01
CA ILE A 33 -7.14 -11.41 0.91
C ILE A 33 -6.26 -10.93 2.05
N ALA A 34 -5.58 -11.84 2.75
CA ALA A 34 -4.62 -11.44 3.78
C ALA A 34 -3.45 -10.69 3.13
N VAL A 35 -3.01 -9.58 3.74
CA VAL A 35 -1.82 -8.84 3.26
C VAL A 35 -0.60 -9.76 3.23
N ASP A 36 -0.45 -10.63 4.22
CA ASP A 36 0.63 -11.63 4.29
C ASP A 36 0.61 -12.62 3.11
N GLU A 37 -0.57 -13.03 2.65
CA GLU A 37 -0.74 -13.91 1.49
C GLU A 37 -0.31 -13.19 0.21
N LEU A 38 -0.77 -11.95 0.03
CA LEU A 38 -0.38 -11.11 -1.10
C LEU A 38 1.13 -10.79 -1.09
N SER A 39 1.69 -10.51 0.08
CA SER A 39 3.11 -10.24 0.30
C SER A 39 3.96 -11.46 -0.01
N THR A 40 3.55 -12.64 0.48
CA THR A 40 4.21 -13.91 0.16
C THR A 40 4.27 -14.14 -1.35
N PHE A 41 3.15 -13.92 -2.05
CA PHE A 41 3.12 -14.02 -3.51
C PHE A 41 4.01 -12.99 -4.19
N ALA A 42 3.93 -11.71 -3.78
CA ALA A 42 4.74 -10.65 -4.33
C ALA A 42 6.24 -10.99 -4.16
N ARG A 43 6.69 -11.27 -2.94
CA ARG A 43 8.11 -11.47 -2.62
C ARG A 43 8.64 -12.79 -3.19
N THR A 44 7.91 -13.90 -3.06
CA THR A 44 8.44 -15.25 -3.38
C THR A 44 7.94 -15.84 -4.71
N GLY A 45 6.87 -15.29 -5.27
CA GLY A 45 6.18 -15.87 -6.43
C GLY A 45 5.26 -17.05 -6.10
N LYS A 46 5.20 -17.49 -4.84
CA LYS A 46 4.32 -18.60 -4.43
C LYS A 46 2.87 -18.13 -4.34
N LEU A 47 2.00 -18.74 -5.13
CA LEU A 47 0.55 -18.54 -5.07
C LEU A 47 -0.09 -19.56 -4.13
N SER A 48 -0.85 -19.07 -3.16
CA SER A 48 -1.87 -19.87 -2.48
C SER A 48 -2.95 -20.35 -3.47
N ASN A 49 -3.75 -21.33 -3.05
CA ASN A 49 -4.87 -21.79 -3.86
C ASN A 49 -5.96 -20.71 -4.02
N SER A 50 -6.25 -19.97 -2.95
CA SER A 50 -7.21 -18.85 -2.93
C SER A 50 -6.80 -17.75 -3.90
N LEU A 51 -5.56 -17.24 -3.80
CA LEU A 51 -5.08 -16.17 -4.66
C LEU A 51 -5.02 -16.60 -6.14
N ARG A 52 -4.68 -17.88 -6.41
CA ARG A 52 -4.73 -18.43 -7.77
C ARG A 52 -6.14 -18.38 -8.36
N ILE A 53 -7.16 -18.77 -7.58
CA ILE A 53 -8.56 -18.72 -8.03
C ILE A 53 -8.99 -17.27 -8.26
N ASN A 54 -8.67 -16.36 -7.33
CA ASN A 54 -9.00 -14.94 -7.44
C ASN A 54 -8.42 -14.31 -8.70
N LEU A 55 -7.14 -14.56 -9.00
CA LEU A 55 -6.48 -14.06 -10.21
C LEU A 55 -7.09 -14.64 -11.49
N ALA A 56 -7.45 -15.93 -11.48
CA ALA A 56 -8.10 -16.59 -12.62
C ALA A 56 -9.50 -16.01 -12.90
N LEU A 57 -10.30 -15.79 -11.84
CA LEU A 57 -11.61 -15.12 -11.95
C LEU A 57 -11.47 -13.69 -12.46
N ALA A 58 -10.46 -12.97 -11.99
CA ALA A 58 -10.10 -11.64 -12.46
C ALA A 58 -9.43 -11.64 -13.84
N ARG A 59 -9.19 -12.80 -14.46
CA ARG A 59 -8.47 -12.94 -15.75
C ARG A 59 -7.15 -12.17 -15.76
N LYS A 60 -6.42 -12.19 -14.65
CA LYS A 60 -5.11 -11.54 -14.50
C LYS A 60 -4.01 -12.58 -14.51
N GLU A 61 -2.97 -12.30 -15.27
CA GLU A 61 -1.78 -13.13 -15.30
C GLU A 61 -0.93 -12.89 -14.04
N PRO A 62 -0.61 -13.93 -13.24
CA PRO A 62 0.08 -13.73 -11.97
C PRO A 62 1.43 -13.01 -12.11
N TRP A 63 2.22 -13.32 -13.14
CA TRP A 63 3.52 -12.67 -13.30
C TRP A 63 3.40 -11.15 -13.52
N VAL A 64 2.34 -10.70 -14.20
CA VAL A 64 2.06 -9.28 -14.44
C VAL A 64 1.69 -8.59 -13.13
N ILE A 65 0.79 -9.18 -12.35
CA ILE A 65 0.40 -8.64 -11.05
C ILE A 65 1.61 -8.57 -10.11
N ARG A 66 2.40 -9.64 -10.06
CA ARG A 66 3.63 -9.65 -9.28
C ARG A 66 4.59 -8.55 -9.71
N GLN A 67 4.77 -8.32 -11.01
CA GLN A 67 5.60 -7.22 -11.52
C GLN A 67 5.09 -5.87 -11.02
N TYR A 68 3.79 -5.61 -11.10
CA TYR A 68 3.21 -4.35 -10.60
C TYR A 68 3.45 -4.16 -9.10
N LEU A 69 3.26 -5.23 -8.32
CA LEU A 69 3.44 -5.20 -6.87
C LEU A 69 4.89 -4.99 -6.44
N THR A 70 5.87 -5.51 -7.18
CA THR A 70 7.26 -5.65 -6.71
C THR A 70 8.29 -4.78 -7.42
N THR A 71 7.93 -4.10 -8.51
CA THR A 71 8.89 -3.24 -9.21
C THR A 71 9.26 -2.06 -8.31
N PRO A 72 10.53 -1.90 -7.92
CA PRO A 72 10.93 -0.85 -7.00
C PRO A 72 11.05 0.50 -7.72
N VAL A 73 10.69 1.55 -6.99
CA VAL A 73 10.89 2.95 -7.39
C VAL A 73 11.86 3.58 -6.40
N LYS A 74 13.05 3.95 -6.87
CA LYS A 74 14.12 4.50 -6.02
C LYS A 74 13.79 5.94 -5.64
N VAL A 75 13.71 6.22 -4.35
CA VAL A 75 13.28 7.52 -3.84
C VAL A 75 13.94 7.82 -2.48
N SER A 76 14.36 9.07 -2.27
CA SER A 76 14.75 9.53 -0.93
C SER A 76 13.48 9.82 -0.12
N PRO A 77 13.34 9.32 1.13
CA PRO A 77 12.16 9.57 1.95
C PRO A 77 11.85 11.06 2.13
N VAL A 78 12.89 11.88 2.32
CA VAL A 78 12.75 13.33 2.51
C VAL A 78 12.30 14.03 1.22
N LEU A 79 12.85 13.64 0.07
CA LEU A 79 12.43 14.22 -1.20
C LEU A 79 11.04 13.75 -1.60
N LEU A 80 10.73 12.48 -1.34
CA LEU A 80 9.41 11.89 -1.54
C LEU A 80 8.35 12.65 -0.73
N ASP A 81 8.58 12.87 0.56
CA ASP A 81 7.65 13.62 1.40
C ASP A 81 7.42 15.04 0.85
N ARG A 82 8.48 15.77 0.50
CA ARG A 82 8.33 17.11 -0.12
C ARG A 82 7.54 17.06 -1.42
N ALA A 83 7.84 16.10 -2.30
CA ALA A 83 7.15 15.94 -3.57
C ALA A 83 5.66 15.63 -3.36
N LEU A 84 5.32 14.73 -2.44
CA LEU A 84 3.95 14.34 -2.10
C LEU A 84 3.15 15.43 -1.36
N ASN A 85 3.81 16.48 -0.89
CA ASN A 85 3.18 17.69 -0.34
C ASN A 85 3.04 18.82 -1.38
N SER A 86 3.53 18.64 -2.61
CA SER A 86 3.39 19.62 -3.70
C SER A 86 2.04 19.49 -4.43
N PRO A 87 1.62 20.50 -5.23
CA PRO A 87 0.44 20.40 -6.08
C PRO A 87 0.47 19.21 -7.04
N VAL A 88 1.62 18.94 -7.67
CA VAL A 88 1.80 17.79 -8.58
C VAL A 88 1.70 16.48 -7.81
N GLY A 89 2.32 16.40 -6.63
CA GLY A 89 2.22 15.23 -5.76
C GLY A 89 0.79 14.95 -5.33
N ASN A 90 0.00 15.98 -5.03
CA ASN A 90 -1.42 15.82 -4.70
C ASN A 90 -2.22 15.22 -5.85
N ILE A 91 -1.94 15.60 -7.11
CA ILE A 91 -2.58 14.98 -8.28
C ILE A 91 -2.24 13.49 -8.37
N ILE A 92 -0.96 13.13 -8.18
CA ILE A 92 -0.54 11.72 -8.22
C ILE A 92 -1.20 10.92 -7.09
N LEU A 93 -1.28 11.49 -5.89
CA LEU A 93 -1.97 10.85 -4.76
C LEU A 93 -3.48 10.69 -5.03
N ASP A 94 -4.11 11.65 -5.69
CA ASP A 94 -5.51 11.56 -6.09
C ASP A 94 -5.73 10.48 -7.16
N GLU A 95 -4.80 10.30 -8.09
CA GLU A 95 -4.85 9.21 -9.07
C GLU A 95 -4.60 7.84 -8.44
N LEU A 96 -3.69 7.75 -7.46
CA LEU A 96 -3.45 6.54 -6.68
C LEU A 96 -4.65 6.17 -5.81
N SER A 97 -5.35 7.15 -5.21
CA SER A 97 -6.53 6.90 -4.35
C SER A 97 -7.73 6.36 -5.12
N GLN A 98 -7.74 6.50 -6.45
CA GLN A 98 -8.72 5.82 -7.28
C GLN A 98 -8.53 4.31 -7.34
N VAL A 99 -7.36 3.81 -6.94
CA VAL A 99 -6.99 2.39 -7.00
C VAL A 99 -6.77 1.82 -5.61
N ILE A 100 -6.08 2.54 -4.72
CA ILE A 100 -5.76 2.09 -3.36
C ILE A 100 -6.32 3.10 -2.38
N HIS A 101 -7.34 2.72 -1.62
CA HIS A 101 -8.07 3.63 -0.75
C HIS A 101 -8.47 3.00 0.58
N THR A 102 -8.85 3.87 1.51
CA THR A 102 -9.50 3.45 2.75
C THR A 102 -10.91 2.91 2.44
N PRO A 103 -11.46 2.04 3.31
CA PRO A 103 -12.84 1.58 3.19
C PRO A 103 -13.87 2.70 3.22
N SER A 104 -13.55 3.81 3.90
CA SER A 104 -14.44 4.96 4.04
C SER A 104 -14.34 5.98 2.90
N ARG A 105 -13.35 5.84 2.00
CA ARG A 105 -12.98 6.85 0.99
C ARG A 105 -12.69 8.23 1.59
N ARG A 106 -12.19 8.26 2.84
CA ARG A 106 -11.87 9.51 3.56
C ARG A 106 -10.39 9.53 3.88
N ALA A 107 -9.80 10.70 3.71
CA ALA A 107 -8.38 10.93 3.97
C ALA A 107 -7.43 10.00 3.18
N ASP A 108 -7.86 9.48 2.01
CA ASP A 108 -7.05 8.57 1.20
C ASP A 108 -5.71 9.18 0.79
N ARG A 109 -5.69 10.49 0.52
CA ARG A 109 -4.47 11.22 0.19
C ARG A 109 -3.46 11.18 1.34
N GLN A 110 -3.93 11.41 2.56
CA GLN A 110 -3.12 11.36 3.77
C GLN A 110 -2.64 9.93 4.04
N ALA A 111 -3.53 8.95 3.91
CA ALA A 111 -3.21 7.55 4.09
C ALA A 111 -2.12 7.07 3.12
N LEU A 112 -2.30 7.37 1.83
CA LEU A 112 -1.31 7.07 0.79
C LEU A 112 0.02 7.76 1.02
N ARG A 113 0.01 9.05 1.39
CA ARG A 113 1.25 9.78 1.67
C ARG A 113 2.05 9.09 2.78
N SER A 114 1.39 8.77 3.90
CA SER A 114 2.02 8.08 5.02
C SER A 114 2.58 6.72 4.57
N ALA A 115 1.78 5.92 3.88
CA ALA A 115 2.19 4.60 3.40
C ALA A 115 3.41 4.66 2.45
N LEU A 116 3.41 5.60 1.50
CA LEU A 116 4.52 5.83 0.57
C LEU A 116 5.80 6.26 1.29
N VAL A 117 5.70 7.21 2.22
CA VAL A 117 6.86 7.69 2.99
C VAL A 117 7.42 6.59 3.87
N LEU A 118 6.57 5.86 4.61
CA LEU A 118 6.98 4.74 5.46
C LEU A 118 7.66 3.64 4.66
N SER A 119 7.15 3.32 3.47
CA SER A 119 7.76 2.32 2.57
C SER A 119 9.19 2.71 2.17
N ALA A 120 9.46 4.01 1.97
CA ALA A 120 10.78 4.48 1.57
C ALA A 120 11.82 4.47 2.70
N VAL A 121 11.41 4.46 3.98
CA VAL A 121 12.30 4.69 5.13
C VAL A 121 13.38 3.61 5.24
N SER A 122 13.03 2.35 4.96
CA SER A 122 13.90 1.20 5.20
C SER A 122 15.10 1.15 4.25
N ASP A 123 14.83 1.27 2.94
CA ASP A 123 15.80 0.94 1.89
C ASP A 123 15.84 1.96 0.74
N ARG A 124 15.17 3.11 0.89
CA ARG A 124 15.11 4.20 -0.10
C ARG A 124 14.52 3.77 -1.44
N GLN A 125 13.59 2.84 -1.40
CA GLN A 125 12.76 2.45 -2.53
C GLN A 125 11.33 2.25 -2.05
N VAL A 126 10.40 2.26 -3.00
CA VAL A 126 9.00 1.98 -2.73
C VAL A 126 8.49 1.00 -3.77
N THR A 127 7.80 -0.04 -3.31
CA THR A 127 7.00 -0.95 -4.12
C THR A 127 5.53 -0.82 -3.76
N LEU A 128 4.62 -1.22 -4.66
CA LEU A 128 3.19 -1.19 -4.34
C LEU A 128 2.83 -2.16 -3.20
N ILE A 129 3.52 -3.29 -3.07
CA ILE A 129 3.28 -4.20 -1.95
C ILE A 129 3.63 -3.57 -0.61
N GLU A 130 4.73 -2.81 -0.52
CA GLU A 130 5.08 -2.09 0.72
C GLU A 130 4.07 -0.97 1.03
N VAL A 131 3.53 -0.31 0.01
CA VAL A 131 2.47 0.70 0.21
C VAL A 131 1.20 0.06 0.76
N ILE A 132 0.85 -1.14 0.31
CA ILE A 132 -0.28 -1.90 0.84
C ILE A 132 0.00 -2.34 2.28
N GLU A 133 1.18 -2.91 2.55
CA GLU A 133 1.60 -3.34 3.89
C GLU A 133 1.58 -2.17 4.89
N ASN A 134 2.11 -1.01 4.50
CA ASN A 134 2.23 0.18 5.34
C ASN A 134 0.99 1.09 5.31
N TYR A 135 -0.12 0.63 4.74
CA TYR A 135 -1.33 1.44 4.64
C TYR A 135 -1.95 1.64 6.04
N PRO A 136 -2.28 2.87 6.47
CA PRO A 136 -2.60 3.19 7.87
C PRO A 136 -4.03 2.85 8.27
N THR A 137 -4.54 1.71 7.82
CA THR A 137 -5.86 1.16 8.16
C THR A 137 -5.78 -0.36 8.21
N GLN A 138 -6.59 -0.99 9.07
CA GLN A 138 -6.63 -2.46 9.17
C GLN A 138 -6.98 -3.13 7.84
N ASN A 139 -7.90 -2.51 7.08
CA ASN A 139 -8.29 -2.94 5.74
C ASN A 139 -7.89 -1.87 4.72
N VAL A 140 -7.34 -2.28 3.59
CA VAL A 140 -7.12 -1.42 2.42
C VAL A 140 -7.91 -1.98 1.26
N GLU A 141 -8.61 -1.11 0.54
CA GLU A 141 -9.36 -1.49 -0.66
C GLU A 141 -8.48 -1.26 -1.90
N VAL A 142 -8.43 -2.24 -2.80
CA VAL A 142 -7.61 -2.20 -4.01
C VAL A 142 -8.46 -2.56 -5.23
N ASP A 143 -8.55 -1.64 -6.18
CA ASP A 143 -9.14 -1.90 -7.50
C ASP A 143 -8.17 -2.74 -8.34
N GLY A 144 -8.51 -4.03 -8.51
CA GLY A 144 -7.72 -4.99 -9.27
C GLY A 144 -7.71 -4.76 -10.78
N GLU A 145 -8.70 -4.06 -11.34
CA GLU A 145 -8.70 -3.68 -12.75
C GLU A 145 -7.69 -2.57 -13.02
N ARG A 146 -7.54 -1.66 -12.06
CA ARG A 146 -6.74 -0.45 -12.20
C ARG A 146 -5.34 -0.54 -11.56
N LEU A 147 -4.94 -1.72 -11.09
CA LEU A 147 -3.63 -1.92 -10.46
C LEU A 147 -2.44 -1.48 -11.34
N GLU A 148 -2.51 -1.70 -12.65
CA GLU A 148 -1.49 -1.20 -13.59
C GLU A 148 -1.40 0.33 -13.54
N SER A 149 -2.54 1.02 -13.41
CA SER A 149 -2.55 2.48 -13.28
C SER A 149 -1.80 2.91 -12.04
N ALA A 150 -2.05 2.29 -10.88
CA ALA A 150 -1.31 2.60 -9.66
C ALA A 150 0.20 2.37 -9.84
N TYR A 151 0.58 1.28 -10.51
CA TYR A 151 1.97 0.98 -10.83
C TYR A 151 2.62 2.08 -11.68
N ARG A 152 1.94 2.54 -12.73
CA ARG A 152 2.44 3.65 -13.57
C ARG A 152 2.53 4.96 -12.79
N GLN A 153 1.56 5.26 -11.94
CA GLN A 153 1.58 6.49 -11.13
C GLN A 153 2.70 6.49 -10.11
N LEU A 154 2.95 5.35 -9.43
CA LEU A 154 4.08 5.21 -8.53
C LEU A 154 5.41 5.47 -9.25
N ARG A 155 5.57 4.96 -10.48
CA ARG A 155 6.77 5.20 -11.29
C ARG A 155 6.94 6.67 -11.71
N ARG A 156 5.86 7.40 -11.93
CA ARG A 156 5.93 8.84 -12.25
C ARG A 156 6.49 9.67 -11.09
N LEU A 157 6.35 9.21 -9.84
CA LEU A 157 6.98 9.88 -8.70
C LEU A 157 8.49 9.96 -8.86
N GLN A 158 9.15 8.92 -9.37
CA GLN A 158 10.60 8.96 -9.61
C GLN A 158 10.98 10.05 -10.61
N THR A 159 10.30 10.13 -11.75
CA THR A 159 10.57 11.17 -12.75
C THR A 159 10.28 12.57 -12.20
N GLY A 160 9.23 12.72 -11.38
CA GLY A 160 8.93 13.97 -10.69
C GLY A 160 10.03 14.38 -9.71
N LEU A 161 10.63 13.42 -9.00
CA LEU A 161 11.71 13.63 -8.05
C LEU A 161 13.04 13.98 -8.73
N GLU A 162 13.32 13.38 -9.89
CA GLU A 162 14.51 13.70 -10.69
C GLU A 162 14.55 15.19 -11.09
N ASN A 163 13.39 15.79 -11.37
CA ASN A 163 13.27 17.22 -11.68
C ASN A 163 13.42 18.16 -10.46
N LEU A 164 13.46 17.61 -9.24
CA LEU A 164 13.64 18.38 -7.99
C LEU A 164 15.09 18.35 -7.50
N LEU A 165 15.97 17.59 -8.17
CA LEU A 165 17.40 17.60 -7.90
C LEU A 165 18.01 18.84 -8.58
N PRO A 166 18.85 19.61 -7.88
CA PRO A 166 19.50 20.81 -8.42
C PRO A 166 20.56 20.50 -9.49
#